data_AF-A0A3B0QCJ5-F1
#
_entry.id   AF-A0A3B0QCJ5-F1
#
_cell.length_a   1.000
_cell.length_b   1.000
_cell.length_c   1.000
_cell.angle_alpha   90.00
_cell.angle_beta   90.00
_cell.angle_gamma   90.00
#
_symmetry.space_group_name_H-M   'P 1'
#
loop_
_entity.id
_entity.type
_entity.pdbx_description
1 polymer ?
#
loop_
_entity_poly.entity_id
_entity_poly.type
_entity_poly.pdbx_seq_one_letter_code
_entity_poly.pdbx_strand_id
1 'polypeptide(L)'
;MNERLKLAKELLKDDGVIFVSIDDAEQAYLKVLMDEIFGEENFVASVPRITTPHRAAQEVYVNTNHDYILIFVLNKNRSKFNKIVSKELNKKILKDSNGREYFENDTSSILASKGQGYIESLDYDIKIDNHIFKPILSDGTRW
;
A
#
# COMPACT_ATOMS: atom_id res chain seq x y z
N MET A 1 22.47 -9.10 -10.21
CA MET A 1 21.93 -7.91 -9.50
C MET A 1 23.05 -6.98 -9.02
N ASN A 2 24.13 -7.53 -8.44
CA ASN A 2 25.29 -6.78 -7.91
C ASN A 2 25.76 -5.59 -8.78
N GLU A 3 26.13 -5.83 -10.04
CA GLU A 3 26.63 -4.77 -10.93
C GLU A 3 25.65 -3.61 -11.15
N ARG A 4 24.34 -3.88 -11.18
CA ARG A 4 23.32 -2.82 -11.31
C ARG A 4 23.23 -1.97 -10.05
N LEU A 5 23.37 -2.57 -8.87
CA LEU A 5 23.32 -1.86 -7.60
C LEU A 5 24.58 -1.00 -7.38
N LYS A 6 25.75 -1.49 -7.81
CA LYS A 6 26.99 -0.69 -7.82
C LYS A 6 26.85 0.55 -8.71
N LEU A 7 26.36 0.38 -9.94
CA LEU A 7 26.09 1.50 -10.84
C LEU A 7 25.03 2.45 -10.25
N ALA A 8 23.96 1.93 -9.65
CA ALA A 8 22.95 2.76 -9.00
C ALA A 8 23.54 3.59 -7.85
N LYS A 9 24.47 3.02 -7.06
CA LYS A 9 25.19 3.74 -6.01
C LYS A 9 26.01 4.90 -6.57
N GLU A 10 26.70 4.70 -7.69
CA GLU A 10 27.50 5.74 -8.34
C GLU A 10 26.65 6.90 -8.88
N LEU A 11 25.41 6.63 -9.28
CA LEU A 11 24.48 7.64 -9.80
C LEU A 11 23.73 8.41 -8.71
N LEU A 12 23.72 7.91 -7.47
CA LEU A 12 23.06 8.58 -6.36
C LEU A 12 23.86 9.80 -5.90
N LYS A 13 23.13 10.88 -5.59
CA LYS A 13 23.69 12.00 -4.85
C LYS A 13 24.04 11.57 -3.42
N ASP A 14 24.91 12.34 -2.77
CA ASP A 14 25.31 12.08 -1.38
C ASP A 14 24.12 12.08 -0.40
N ASP A 15 23.08 12.88 -0.66
CA ASP A 15 21.80 12.88 0.08
C ASP A 15 20.72 11.97 -0.55
N GLY A 16 21.11 11.16 -1.53
CA GLY A 16 20.23 10.31 -2.32
C GLY A 16 19.72 9.10 -1.54
N VAL A 17 18.55 8.63 -1.97
CA VAL A 17 17.86 7.46 -1.43
C VAL A 17 17.49 6.51 -2.56
N ILE A 18 17.58 5.20 -2.30
CA ILE A 18 17.11 4.14 -3.18
C ILE A 18 16.02 3.34 -2.50
N PHE A 19 14.98 3.03 -3.27
CA PHE A 19 13.86 2.19 -2.87
C PHE A 19 13.82 0.98 -3.80
N VAL A 20 13.79 -0.22 -3.23
CA VAL A 20 13.76 -1.46 -4.02
C VAL A 20 12.58 -2.30 -3.56
N SER A 21 11.60 -2.49 -4.46
CA SER A 21 10.51 -3.44 -4.24
C SER A 21 11.00 -4.87 -4.44
N ILE A 22 10.68 -5.76 -3.52
CA ILE A 22 11.07 -7.17 -3.55
C ILE A 22 10.03 -8.01 -2.80
N ASP A 23 9.75 -9.21 -3.29
CA ASP A 23 8.92 -10.19 -2.59
C ASP A 23 9.72 -10.90 -1.48
N ASP A 24 9.05 -11.77 -0.71
CA ASP A 24 9.66 -12.47 0.42
C ASP A 24 10.77 -13.45 0.00
N ALA A 25 10.69 -14.00 -1.22
CA ALA A 25 11.60 -15.04 -1.71
C ALA A 25 13.07 -14.59 -1.73
N GLU A 26 13.32 -13.35 -2.13
CA GLU A 26 14.69 -12.83 -2.34
C GLU A 26 15.02 -11.64 -1.43
N GLN A 27 14.10 -11.20 -0.57
CA GLN A 27 14.28 -10.02 0.29
C GLN A 27 15.53 -10.12 1.17
N ALA A 28 15.75 -11.27 1.80
CA ALA A 28 16.86 -11.46 2.74
C ALA A 28 18.22 -11.42 2.01
N TYR A 29 18.33 -12.11 0.87
CA TYR A 29 19.54 -12.14 0.05
C TYR A 29 19.84 -10.76 -0.54
N LEU A 30 18.81 -10.06 -1.02
CA LEU A 30 18.96 -8.70 -1.51
C LEU A 30 19.41 -7.74 -0.41
N LYS A 31 18.86 -7.86 0.80
CA LYS A 31 19.27 -7.04 1.94
C LYS A 31 20.75 -7.22 2.26
N VAL A 32 21.24 -8.46 2.33
CA VAL A 32 22.67 -8.76 2.54
C VAL A 32 23.54 -8.15 1.44
N LEU A 33 23.14 -8.28 0.17
CA LEU A 33 23.86 -7.69 -0.95
C LEU A 33 23.87 -6.16 -0.90
N MET A 34 22.76 -5.54 -0.50
CA MET A 34 22.68 -4.09 -0.34
C MET A 34 23.50 -3.60 0.85
N ASP A 35 23.61 -4.36 1.93
CA ASP A 35 24.50 -4.03 3.05
C ASP A 35 25.96 -4.00 2.62
N GLU A 36 26.40 -4.97 1.81
CA GLU A 36 27.76 -4.98 1.24
C GLU A 36 28.02 -3.77 0.33
N ILE A 37 27.04 -3.41 -0.51
CA ILE A 37 27.21 -2.34 -1.51
C ILE A 37 27.04 -0.95 -0.90
N PHE A 38 26.01 -0.71 -0.10
CA PHE A 38 25.65 0.61 0.44
C PHE A 38 26.16 0.85 1.86
N GLY A 39 26.55 -0.20 2.59
CA GLY A 39 26.86 -0.13 4.02
C GLY A 39 25.61 -0.39 4.87
N GLU A 40 25.73 -1.27 5.86
CA GLU A 40 24.64 -1.61 6.77
C GLU A 40 24.15 -0.37 7.56
N GLU A 41 25.06 0.54 7.89
CA GLU A 41 24.74 1.78 8.60
C GLU A 41 23.76 2.66 7.81
N ASN A 42 23.78 2.55 6.49
CA ASN A 42 22.97 3.32 5.56
C ASN A 42 21.61 2.68 5.26
N PHE A 43 21.31 1.53 5.86
CA PHE A 43 19.96 1.00 5.88
C PHE A 43 19.02 1.93 6.66
N VAL A 44 17.83 2.15 6.10
CA VAL A 44 16.78 2.97 6.71
C VAL A 44 15.67 2.10 7.25
N ALA A 45 15.02 1.30 6.39
CA ALA A 45 13.90 0.47 6.77
C ALA A 45 13.59 -0.60 5.70
N SER A 46 12.91 -1.66 6.14
CA SER A 46 12.19 -2.59 5.28
C SER A 46 10.70 -2.36 5.54
N VAL A 47 10.01 -1.79 4.56
CA VAL A 47 8.60 -1.41 4.70
C VAL A 47 7.73 -2.47 4.05
N PRO A 48 6.80 -3.12 4.78
CA PRO A 48 5.83 -4.00 4.15
C PRO A 48 4.84 -3.17 3.32
N ARG A 49 4.64 -3.53 2.07
CA ARG A 49 3.63 -2.96 1.18
C ARG A 49 2.57 -4.02 0.90
N ILE A 50 1.33 -3.70 1.20
CA ILE A 50 0.19 -4.58 0.93
C ILE A 50 -0.01 -4.66 -0.59
N THR A 51 0.07 -5.86 -1.16
CA THR A 51 -0.05 -6.10 -2.61
C THR A 51 -1.49 -6.36 -3.01
N THR A 52 -2.30 -6.97 -2.13
CA THR A 52 -3.73 -7.17 -2.36
C THR A 52 -4.54 -6.98 -1.07
N PRO A 53 -5.71 -6.33 -1.14
CA PRO A 53 -6.65 -6.23 -0.02
C PRO A 53 -7.48 -7.52 0.16
N HIS A 54 -7.04 -8.67 -0.37
CA HIS A 54 -7.88 -9.85 -0.53
C HIS A 54 -8.20 -10.56 0.80
N ARG A 55 -9.42 -11.12 0.91
CA ARG A 55 -9.87 -11.84 2.11
C ARG A 55 -9.09 -13.14 2.27
N ALA A 56 -8.59 -13.37 3.47
CA ALA A 56 -7.94 -14.62 3.86
C ALA A 56 -8.91 -15.80 3.71
N ALA A 57 -8.70 -16.67 2.73
CA ALA A 57 -9.49 -17.91 2.63
C ALA A 57 -8.85 -19.07 1.86
N GLN A 58 -7.67 -18.92 1.24
CA GLN A 58 -7.10 -19.95 0.34
C GLN A 58 -5.68 -20.41 0.72
N GLU A 59 -5.12 -19.89 1.81
CA GLU A 59 -3.74 -20.15 2.21
C GLU A 59 -3.67 -21.27 3.27
N VAL A 60 -2.72 -22.19 3.13
CA VAL A 60 -2.59 -23.38 4.01
C VAL A 60 -2.02 -23.03 5.38
N TYR A 61 -1.12 -22.04 5.45
CA TYR A 61 -0.41 -21.69 6.67
C TYR A 61 -0.69 -20.26 7.13
N VAL A 62 -0.11 -19.28 6.42
CA VAL A 62 -0.23 -17.86 6.73
C VAL A 62 -0.56 -17.15 5.43
N ASN A 63 -1.53 -16.22 5.49
CA ASN A 63 -1.84 -15.38 4.35
C ASN A 63 -0.79 -14.27 4.22
N THR A 64 0.13 -14.45 3.27
CA THR A 64 1.14 -13.46 2.90
C THR A 64 0.59 -12.57 1.79
N ASN A 65 0.11 -11.38 2.17
CA ASN A 65 -0.49 -10.41 1.24
C ASN A 65 0.34 -9.12 1.10
N HIS A 66 1.61 -9.20 1.43
CA HIS A 66 2.55 -8.09 1.34
C HIS A 66 3.82 -8.49 0.61
N ASP A 67 4.46 -7.49 0.02
CA ASP A 67 5.86 -7.51 -0.36
C ASP A 67 6.62 -6.44 0.44
N TYR A 68 7.89 -6.26 0.15
CA TYR A 68 8.76 -5.36 0.88
C TYR A 68 9.30 -4.25 -0.02
N ILE A 69 9.51 -3.08 0.58
CA ILE A 69 10.32 -2.02 0.02
C ILE A 69 11.54 -1.86 0.92
N LEU A 70 12.72 -2.22 0.41
CA LEU A 70 13.99 -1.93 1.07
C LEU A 70 14.40 -0.49 0.78
N ILE A 71 14.77 0.23 1.84
CA ILE A 71 15.15 1.64 1.77
C ILE A 71 16.58 1.78 2.27
N PHE A 72 17.44 2.31 1.39
CA PHE A 72 18.81 2.68 1.69
C PHE A 72 19.07 4.12 1.29
N VAL A 73 19.94 4.80 2.04
CA VAL A 73 20.46 6.11 1.68
C VAL A 73 21.93 5.99 1.26
N LEU A 74 22.47 6.97 0.54
CA LEU A 74 23.91 6.96 0.26
C LEU A 74 24.72 7.43 1.48
N ASN A 75 24.21 8.44 2.19
CA ASN A 75 24.84 8.97 3.40
C ASN A 75 23.78 9.34 4.43
N LYS A 76 23.71 8.55 5.51
CA LYS A 76 22.70 8.73 6.57
C LYS A 76 22.81 10.06 7.31
N ASN A 77 23.99 10.66 7.38
CA ASN A 77 24.20 11.95 8.04
C ASN A 77 23.68 13.13 7.21
N ARG A 78 23.59 12.96 5.88
CA ARG A 78 23.16 14.02 4.95
C ARG A 78 21.72 13.85 4.46
N SER A 79 21.26 12.61 4.37
CA SER A 79 19.93 12.29 3.87
C SER A 79 18.86 12.75 4.84
N LYS A 80 17.88 13.51 4.35
CA LYS A 80 16.77 14.04 5.15
C LYS A 80 15.46 13.60 4.51
N PHE A 81 14.73 12.74 5.21
CA PHE A 81 13.34 12.49 4.86
C PHE A 81 12.49 13.67 5.34
N ASN A 82 11.50 14.03 4.53
CA ASN A 82 10.47 14.95 4.99
C ASN A 82 9.78 14.32 6.21
N LYS A 83 9.71 15.07 7.31
CA LYS A 83 8.90 14.64 8.45
C LYS A 83 7.47 14.54 7.96
N ILE A 84 6.88 13.35 8.05
CA ILE A 84 5.44 13.21 7.84
C ILE A 84 4.79 14.18 8.82
N VAL A 85 4.06 15.16 8.28
CA VAL A 85 3.30 16.13 9.07
C VAL A 85 2.49 15.31 10.07
N SER A 86 2.67 15.60 11.36
CA SER A 86 1.90 14.97 12.42
C SER A 86 0.44 14.89 11.98
N LYS A 87 -0.20 13.74 12.22
CA LYS A 87 -1.66 13.67 12.28
C LYS A 87 -2.10 14.50 13.50
N GLU A 88 -1.92 15.81 13.45
CA GLU A 88 -2.74 16.69 14.26
C GLU A 88 -4.17 16.46 13.77
N LEU A 89 -4.98 15.81 14.61
CA LEU A 89 -6.41 15.61 14.38
C LEU A 89 -7.19 16.93 14.20
N ASN A 90 -6.51 18.08 14.32
CA ASN A 90 -7.05 19.43 14.09
C ASN A 90 -6.84 19.96 12.66
N LYS A 91 -6.35 19.16 11.70
CA LYS A 91 -6.28 19.60 10.30
C LYS A 91 -7.68 19.95 9.78
N LYS A 92 -7.83 21.17 9.27
CA LYS A 92 -9.06 21.68 8.67
C LYS A 92 -9.49 20.75 7.52
N ILE A 93 -10.65 20.11 7.67
CA ILE A 93 -11.27 19.31 6.62
C ILE A 93 -11.62 20.26 5.46
N LEU A 94 -11.01 20.03 4.28
CA LEU A 94 -11.30 20.77 3.05
C LEU A 94 -12.32 20.02 2.22
N LYS A 95 -13.07 20.74 1.37
CA LYS A 95 -14.05 20.17 0.44
C LYS A 95 -13.64 20.47 -1.00
N ASP A 96 -13.64 19.45 -1.85
CA ASP A 96 -13.46 19.65 -3.30
C ASP A 96 -14.75 20.20 -3.95
N SER A 97 -14.70 20.48 -5.26
CA SER A 97 -15.85 20.94 -6.04
C SER A 97 -17.04 19.97 -6.06
N ASN A 98 -16.81 18.71 -5.69
CA ASN A 98 -17.83 17.66 -5.60
C ASN A 98 -18.31 17.43 -4.16
N GLY A 99 -17.91 18.29 -3.21
CA GLY A 99 -18.27 18.18 -1.79
C GLY A 99 -17.53 17.07 -1.04
N ARG A 100 -16.50 16.46 -1.62
CA ARG A 100 -15.71 15.39 -0.97
C ARG A 100 -14.73 16.01 0.02
N GLU A 101 -14.75 15.47 1.23
CA GLU A 101 -13.89 15.89 2.33
C GLU A 101 -12.50 15.27 2.22
N TYR A 102 -11.45 16.09 2.32
CA TYR A 102 -10.06 15.66 2.29
C TYR A 102 -9.18 16.49 3.24
N PHE A 103 -8.02 15.94 3.61
CA PHE A 103 -6.99 16.66 4.34
C PHE A 103 -5.92 17.15 3.37
N GLU A 104 -5.47 18.40 3.54
CA GLU A 104 -4.39 18.95 2.72
C GLU A 104 -3.10 18.14 2.90
N ASN A 105 -2.49 17.72 1.78
CA ASN A 105 -1.30 16.87 1.69
C ASN A 105 -1.47 15.44 2.24
N ASP A 106 -2.70 14.95 2.39
CA ASP A 106 -2.95 13.55 2.72
C ASP A 106 -2.94 12.67 1.47
N THR A 107 -1.96 11.78 1.40
CA THR A 107 -1.77 10.82 0.30
C THR A 107 -2.40 9.46 0.62
N SER A 108 -3.11 9.32 1.75
CA SER A 108 -3.77 8.06 2.07
C SER A 108 -4.91 7.80 1.08
N SER A 109 -4.96 6.56 0.59
CA SER A 109 -5.99 6.13 -0.36
C SER A 109 -7.37 6.06 0.32
N ILE A 110 -8.11 7.18 0.34
CA ILE A 110 -9.47 7.29 0.91
C ILE A 110 -10.50 6.42 0.14
N LEU A 111 -10.13 5.93 -1.05
CA LEU A 111 -11.06 5.36 -2.02
C LEU A 111 -11.46 3.91 -1.75
N ALA A 112 -10.60 3.08 -1.16
CA ALA A 112 -10.86 1.64 -1.06
C ALA A 112 -11.92 1.29 -0.01
N SER A 113 -11.90 1.96 1.16
CA SER A 113 -12.82 1.61 2.25
C SER A 113 -14.23 2.19 2.08
N LYS A 114 -14.40 3.28 1.31
CA LYS A 114 -15.73 3.88 1.08
C LYS A 114 -16.56 3.13 0.03
N GLY A 115 -15.93 2.32 -0.84
CA GLY A 115 -16.62 1.52 -1.85
C GLY A 115 -17.11 0.15 -1.37
N GLN A 116 -16.74 -0.27 -0.15
CA GLN A 116 -17.12 -1.57 0.43
C GLN A 116 -18.39 -1.47 1.30
N GLY A 117 -19.41 -0.77 0.81
CA GLY A 117 -20.73 -0.69 1.44
C GLY A 117 -21.80 -1.37 0.60
N TYR A 118 -22.94 -1.72 1.22
CA TYR A 118 -24.15 -2.08 0.48
C TYR A 118 -24.60 -0.89 -0.39
N ILE A 119 -24.95 -1.16 -1.64
CA ILE A 119 -25.44 -0.17 -2.59
C ILE A 119 -26.82 -0.65 -3.06
N GLU A 120 -27.87 0.01 -2.61
CA GLU A 120 -29.27 -0.34 -2.93
C GLU A 120 -29.54 -0.40 -4.44
N SER A 121 -28.85 0.44 -5.24
CA SER A 121 -28.98 0.41 -6.71
C SER A 121 -28.43 -0.86 -7.37
N LEU A 122 -27.76 -1.74 -6.61
CA LEU A 122 -27.26 -3.04 -7.09
C LEU A 122 -28.21 -4.19 -6.74
N ASP A 123 -29.36 -3.92 -6.14
CA ASP A 123 -30.42 -4.91 -5.95
C ASP A 123 -31.26 -5.01 -7.23
N TYR A 124 -31.08 -6.09 -7.98
CA TYR A 124 -31.85 -6.35 -9.20
C TYR A 124 -32.40 -7.78 -9.22
N ASP A 125 -33.57 -7.90 -9.84
CA ASP A 125 -34.25 -9.17 -10.04
C ASP A 125 -33.48 -10.05 -11.03
N ILE A 126 -33.32 -11.34 -10.68
CA ILE A 126 -32.75 -12.34 -11.57
C ILE A 126 -33.90 -13.10 -12.24
N LYS A 127 -33.94 -13.09 -13.58
CA LYS A 127 -34.92 -13.84 -14.39
C LYS A 127 -34.30 -15.11 -14.96
N ILE A 128 -34.86 -16.27 -14.60
CA ILE A 128 -34.48 -17.57 -15.16
C ILE A 128 -35.77 -18.32 -15.49
N ASP A 129 -35.91 -18.80 -16.73
CA ASP A 129 -37.03 -19.66 -17.17
C ASP A 129 -38.42 -19.19 -16.72
N ASN A 130 -38.73 -17.91 -16.93
CA ASN A 130 -39.97 -17.22 -16.50
C ASN A 130 -40.19 -17.07 -14.99
N HIS A 131 -39.23 -17.45 -14.15
CA HIS A 131 -39.25 -17.21 -12.72
C HIS A 131 -38.42 -15.97 -12.36
N ILE A 132 -38.96 -15.11 -11.49
CA ILE A 132 -38.30 -13.91 -10.97
C ILE A 132 -37.80 -14.21 -9.56
N PHE A 133 -36.50 -14.10 -9.35
CA PHE A 133 -35.87 -14.22 -8.04
C PHE A 133 -35.48 -12.83 -7.55
N LYS A 134 -36.13 -12.38 -6.47
CA LYS A 134 -35.84 -11.10 -5.83
C LYS A 134 -34.82 -11.28 -4.71
N PRO A 135 -33.84 -10.35 -4.57
CA PRO A 135 -32.91 -10.37 -3.44
C PRO A 135 -33.68 -10.22 -2.12
N ILE A 136 -33.21 -10.93 -1.08
CA ILE A 136 -33.80 -10.89 0.27
C ILE A 136 -33.02 -9.87 1.08
N LEU A 137 -33.73 -8.97 1.76
CA LEU A 137 -33.10 -8.00 2.66
C LEU A 137 -32.43 -8.70 3.86
N SER A 138 -31.53 -7.99 4.54
CA SER A 138 -30.82 -8.49 5.72
C SER A 138 -31.72 -8.86 6.90
N ASP A 139 -32.96 -8.38 6.91
CA ASP A 139 -34.00 -8.71 7.89
C ASP A 139 -34.87 -9.93 7.49
N GLY A 140 -34.57 -10.56 6.35
CA GLY A 140 -35.29 -11.73 5.83
C GLY A 140 -36.57 -11.40 5.05
N THR A 141 -36.90 -10.12 4.87
CA THR A 141 -38.12 -9.70 4.17
C THR A 141 -37.94 -9.78 2.66
N ARG A 142 -38.94 -10.33 1.97
CA ARG A 142 -39.07 -10.31 0.50
C ARG A 142 -40.10 -9.27 0.09
N TRP A 143 -39.78 -8.45 -0.91
CA TRP A 143 -40.71 -7.49 -1.53
C TRP A 143 -41.62 -8.17 -2.56
#